data_AF-A0A528D5G2-F1
#
_entry.id   AF-A0A528D5G2-F1
#
_cell.length_a   1.000
_cell.length_b   1.000
_cell.length_c   1.000
_cell.angle_alpha   90.00
_cell.angle_beta   90.00
_cell.angle_gamma   90.00
#
_symmetry.space_group_name_H-M   'P 1'
#
loop_
_entity.id
_entity.type
_entity.pdbx_description
1 polymer ?
#
loop_
_entity_poly.entity_id
_entity_poly.type
_entity_poly.pdbx_seq_one_letter_code
_entity_poly.pdbx_strand_id
1 'polypeptide(L)'
;MAGPGRGADKSEGATTSVSERSLFADVPHAEPLPVSLPASQPGIPPLSPDRSAPIPAPQPGPVIRFRRQLSHLSPSGIRNSVASAAGLELDRGVAFLLVPVFLACGVIVYFSLTVEPDFPQPIAVVVLAALCAAVTRSWRKTHLCFMAALLCALGVLAAKVETWRAGTQMLGSEIQTQLTGRVVRLDQMANGRIRLTIDVMSTARPTLRYAPERVRVSARKIPAEMTSGSVATGYVRLLPPTGPVRPDSYDFSFDSYFAGIGASGFFLGNPK
;
A
#
# COMPACT_ATOMS: atom_id res chain seq x y z
N MET A 1 56.77 44.15 -15.39
CA MET A 1 56.42 45.32 -14.54
C MET A 1 54.97 45.70 -14.87
N ALA A 2 54.07 46.04 -13.95
CA ALA A 2 53.98 45.87 -12.49
C ALA A 2 52.49 46.00 -12.07
N GLY A 3 52.08 45.49 -10.90
CA GLY A 3 50.78 45.83 -10.26
C GLY A 3 50.85 47.19 -9.53
N PRO A 4 49.93 47.56 -8.61
CA PRO A 4 48.78 46.85 -8.02
C PRO A 4 47.41 47.38 -8.54
N GLY A 5 46.20 47.03 -8.05
CA GLY A 5 45.77 46.12 -6.97
C GLY A 5 44.98 46.81 -5.83
N ARG A 6 43.70 46.41 -5.60
CA ARG A 6 42.83 46.86 -4.49
C ARG A 6 41.78 45.78 -4.18
N GLY A 7 41.42 45.58 -2.91
CA GLY A 7 40.53 44.48 -2.47
C GLY A 7 39.27 44.93 -1.71
N ALA A 8 38.63 43.96 -1.04
CA ALA A 8 37.27 43.97 -0.47
C ALA A 8 36.15 43.93 -1.56
N ASP A 9 35.02 43.23 -1.35
CA ASP A 9 34.44 42.80 -0.07
C ASP A 9 33.92 41.33 -0.07
N LYS A 10 33.60 40.85 1.13
CA LYS A 10 33.30 39.46 1.50
C LYS A 10 31.79 39.28 1.71
N SER A 11 31.16 38.32 1.04
CA SER A 11 29.83 37.82 1.44
C SER A 11 29.77 36.29 1.36
N GLU A 12 29.89 35.64 2.51
CA GLU A 12 29.67 34.20 2.68
C GLU A 12 28.19 33.86 2.46
N GLY A 13 27.92 32.80 1.70
CA GLY A 13 26.56 32.36 1.36
C GLY A 13 26.51 30.91 0.87
N ALA A 14 27.43 30.06 1.33
CA ALA A 14 27.51 28.66 0.92
C ALA A 14 26.46 27.82 1.66
N THR A 15 25.22 27.81 1.16
CA THR A 15 24.25 26.76 1.51
C THR A 15 24.66 25.47 0.81
N THR A 16 25.56 24.70 1.46
CA THR A 16 26.02 23.40 0.96
C THR A 16 24.85 22.42 0.92
N SER A 17 24.21 22.31 -0.24
CA SER A 17 23.12 21.35 -0.49
C SER A 17 23.69 19.94 -0.57
N VAL A 18 23.81 19.29 0.59
CA VAL A 18 24.19 17.87 0.67
C VAL A 18 23.07 17.04 0.05
N SER A 19 23.29 16.60 -1.18
CA SER A 19 22.36 15.74 -1.92
C SER A 19 22.49 14.31 -1.41
N GLU A 20 21.44 13.79 -0.76
CA GLU A 20 21.39 12.43 -0.20
C GLU A 20 21.72 11.33 -1.23
N ARG A 21 21.59 11.63 -2.54
CA ARG A 21 22.02 10.73 -3.62
C ARG A 21 23.51 10.38 -3.60
N SER A 22 24.38 11.18 -2.98
CA SER A 22 25.81 10.86 -2.84
C SER A 22 26.10 9.75 -1.82
N LEU A 23 25.12 9.32 -1.02
CA LEU A 23 25.25 8.17 -0.10
C LEU A 23 25.11 6.82 -0.80
N PHE A 24 24.66 6.80 -2.06
CA PHE A 24 24.33 5.59 -2.81
C PHE A 24 25.15 5.41 -4.10
N ALA A 25 26.03 6.36 -4.41
CA ALA A 25 27.01 6.24 -5.49
C ALA A 25 28.34 5.74 -4.91
N ASP A 26 28.95 4.78 -5.60
CA ASP A 26 30.27 4.19 -5.34
C ASP A 26 30.42 3.43 -4.00
N VAL A 27 30.01 2.16 -4.02
CA VAL A 27 30.65 1.12 -3.20
C VAL A 27 31.84 0.58 -4.01
N PRO A 28 33.10 1.00 -3.73
CA PRO A 28 34.26 0.37 -4.35
C PRO A 28 34.35 -1.10 -3.93
N HIS A 29 34.75 -1.97 -4.86
CA HIS A 29 34.95 -3.38 -4.59
C HIS A 29 35.98 -3.59 -3.46
N ALA A 30 35.54 -4.17 -2.35
CA ALA A 30 36.43 -4.47 -1.23
C ALA A 30 37.38 -5.62 -1.58
N GLU A 31 38.69 -5.39 -1.51
CA GLU A 31 39.68 -6.45 -1.50
C GLU A 31 39.52 -7.34 -0.24
N PRO A 32 39.72 -8.66 -0.36
CA PRO A 32 39.63 -9.56 0.78
C PRO A 32 40.85 -9.40 1.72
N LEU A 33 40.62 -8.86 2.91
CA LEU A 33 41.65 -8.75 3.95
C LEU A 33 42.09 -10.14 4.46
N PRO A 34 43.39 -10.34 4.76
CA PRO A 34 43.90 -11.63 5.22
C PRO A 34 43.46 -11.95 6.65
N VAL A 35 43.01 -13.19 6.88
CA VAL A 35 42.59 -13.67 8.20
C VAL A 35 43.81 -14.08 9.03
N SER A 36 44.23 -13.22 9.97
CA SER A 36 45.19 -13.56 11.02
C SER A 36 44.46 -13.98 12.30
N LEU A 37 44.58 -15.25 12.70
CA LEU A 37 44.06 -15.74 13.98
C LEU A 37 44.89 -15.20 15.15
N PRO A 38 44.28 -14.68 16.25
CA PRO A 38 45.03 -14.24 17.43
C PRO A 38 45.68 -15.43 18.15
N ALA A 39 46.92 -15.26 18.61
CA ALA A 39 47.62 -16.26 19.41
C ALA A 39 47.05 -16.38 20.84
N SER A 40 47.13 -17.58 21.42
CA SER A 40 46.65 -17.87 22.77
C SER A 40 47.46 -17.17 23.85
N GLN A 41 46.77 -16.46 24.74
CA GLN A 41 47.38 -15.65 25.79
C GLN A 41 47.63 -16.48 27.07
N PRO A 42 48.79 -16.36 27.76
CA PRO A 42 49.09 -17.12 28.98
C PRO A 42 48.14 -16.79 30.14
N GLY A 43 47.93 -17.79 31.02
CA GLY A 43 46.87 -17.76 32.04
C GLY A 43 47.00 -16.69 33.13
N ILE A 44 45.84 -16.28 33.65
CA ILE A 44 45.69 -15.30 34.74
C ILE A 44 46.04 -15.97 36.09
N PRO A 45 46.93 -15.40 36.92
CA PRO A 45 47.19 -15.93 38.26
C PRO A 45 45.99 -15.67 39.21
N PRO A 46 45.71 -16.58 40.17
CA PRO A 46 44.54 -16.46 41.04
C PRO A 46 44.65 -15.27 42.02
N LEU A 47 43.56 -14.51 42.18
CA LEU A 47 43.47 -13.42 43.15
C LEU A 47 43.56 -13.93 44.60
N SER A 48 44.38 -13.27 45.43
CA SER A 48 44.40 -13.48 46.88
C SER A 48 43.12 -12.94 47.54
N PRO A 49 42.54 -13.64 48.53
CA PRO A 49 41.17 -13.40 48.99
C PRO A 49 41.06 -12.36 50.12
N ASP A 50 41.85 -11.28 50.10
CA ASP A 50 41.82 -10.27 51.17
C ASP A 50 41.84 -8.84 50.66
N ARG A 51 40.66 -8.38 50.20
CA ARG A 51 40.35 -6.96 50.05
C ARG A 51 38.84 -6.71 50.09
N SER A 52 38.33 -6.50 51.30
CA SER A 52 36.96 -6.04 51.55
C SER A 52 36.78 -4.58 51.12
N ALA A 53 36.63 -4.37 49.80
CA ALA A 53 36.25 -3.07 49.27
C ALA A 53 34.81 -2.72 49.71
N PRO A 54 34.53 -1.49 50.20
CA PRO A 54 33.20 -1.11 50.65
C PRO A 54 32.24 -1.06 49.45
N ILE A 55 31.13 -1.80 49.53
CA ILE A 55 30.10 -1.86 48.50
C ILE A 55 29.41 -0.48 48.40
N PRO A 56 29.46 0.22 47.25
CA PRO A 56 28.70 1.45 47.07
C PRO A 56 27.20 1.13 47.02
N ALA A 57 26.38 1.89 47.75
CA ALA A 57 24.93 1.74 47.71
C ALA A 57 24.39 1.96 46.28
N PRO A 58 23.42 1.14 45.80
CA PRO A 58 22.95 1.21 44.43
C PRO A 58 22.21 2.53 44.17
N GLN A 59 22.79 3.36 43.31
CA GLN A 59 22.14 4.59 42.83
C GLN A 59 20.96 4.22 41.90
N PRO A 60 19.74 4.74 42.14
CA PRO A 60 18.58 4.44 41.30
C PRO A 60 18.78 5.00 39.88
N GLY A 61 18.90 4.10 38.90
CA GLY A 61 19.21 4.45 37.51
C GLY A 61 18.15 5.32 36.81
N PRO A 62 18.52 5.96 35.67
CA PRO A 62 17.70 6.96 34.98
C PRO A 62 16.32 6.43 34.53
N VAL A 63 16.18 5.11 34.36
CA VAL A 63 14.93 4.41 34.00
C VAL A 63 13.78 4.74 34.98
N ILE A 64 14.09 4.98 36.26
CA ILE A 64 13.08 5.29 37.29
C ILE A 64 12.50 6.72 37.10
N ARG A 65 13.27 7.66 36.54
CA ARG A 65 12.78 9.03 36.28
C ARG A 65 11.77 9.06 35.13
N PHE A 66 12.01 8.31 34.06
CA PHE A 66 11.14 8.26 32.88
C PHE A 66 9.74 7.73 33.23
N ARG A 67 9.67 6.68 34.07
CA ARG A 67 8.40 6.10 34.55
C ARG A 67 7.56 7.09 35.36
N ARG A 68 8.19 8.06 36.05
CA ARG A 68 7.51 9.09 36.86
C ARG A 68 7.02 10.29 36.04
N GLN A 69 7.65 10.60 34.90
CA GLN A 69 7.13 11.64 33.99
C GLN A 69 5.86 11.16 33.26
N LEU A 70 5.80 9.88 32.87
CA LEU A 70 4.60 9.28 32.27
C LEU A 70 3.40 9.19 33.24
N SER A 71 3.63 9.10 34.56
CA SER A 71 2.54 9.08 35.56
C SER A 71 1.84 10.43 35.79
N HIS A 72 2.34 11.53 35.21
CA HIS A 72 1.67 12.84 35.26
C HIS A 72 0.83 13.15 34.01
N LEU A 73 0.86 12.28 32.99
CA LEU A 73 -0.06 12.34 31.86
C LEU A 73 -1.44 11.83 32.26
N SER A 74 -2.19 12.68 32.95
CA SER A 74 -3.59 12.39 33.25
C SER A 74 -4.36 12.19 31.94
N PRO A 75 -5.12 11.08 31.76
CA PRO A 75 -5.85 10.81 30.53
C PRO A 75 -6.92 11.87 30.25
N SER A 76 -7.44 12.54 31.29
CA SER A 76 -8.33 13.70 31.13
C SER A 76 -7.59 14.94 30.63
N GLY A 77 -6.31 15.12 30.98
CA GLY A 77 -5.44 16.18 30.44
C GLY A 77 -5.19 16.01 28.94
N ILE A 78 -4.82 14.79 28.51
CA ILE A 78 -4.67 14.46 27.08
C ILE A 78 -6.00 14.68 26.35
N ARG A 79 -7.12 14.15 26.87
CA ARG A 79 -8.45 14.32 26.27
C ARG A 79 -8.83 15.80 26.09
N ASN A 80 -8.56 16.63 27.09
CA ASN A 80 -8.89 18.05 27.04
C ASN A 80 -7.99 18.81 26.05
N SER A 81 -6.69 18.47 25.96
CA SER A 81 -5.77 19.02 24.95
C SER A 81 -6.14 18.61 23.53
N VAL A 82 -6.56 17.36 23.31
CA VAL A 82 -7.07 16.89 22.01
C VAL A 82 -8.39 17.60 21.66
N ALA A 83 -9.29 17.78 22.63
CA ALA A 83 -10.56 18.47 22.39
C ALA A 83 -10.39 19.97 22.06
N SER A 84 -9.41 20.65 22.66
CA SER A 84 -9.11 22.05 22.32
C SER A 84 -8.36 22.19 21.00
N ALA A 85 -7.42 21.30 20.69
CA ALA A 85 -6.76 21.24 19.38
C ALA A 85 -7.78 20.98 18.25
N ALA A 86 -8.65 19.98 18.42
CA ALA A 86 -9.72 19.67 17.47
C ALA A 86 -10.69 20.86 17.29
N GLY A 87 -11.02 21.60 18.35
CA GLY A 87 -11.80 22.84 18.24
C GLY A 87 -11.14 23.88 17.34
N LEU A 88 -9.85 24.16 17.57
CA LEU A 88 -9.07 25.12 16.77
C LEU A 88 -8.89 24.68 15.31
N GLU A 89 -8.83 23.37 15.04
CA GLU A 89 -8.74 22.83 13.68
C GLU A 89 -10.09 22.89 12.94
N LEU A 90 -11.19 22.60 13.63
CA LEU A 90 -12.55 22.76 13.09
C LEU A 90 -12.84 24.23 12.75
N ASP A 91 -12.48 25.17 13.62
CA ASP A 91 -12.64 26.62 13.39
C ASP A 91 -11.78 27.13 12.22
N ARG A 92 -10.66 26.43 11.91
CA ARG A 92 -9.81 26.67 10.73
C ARG A 92 -10.28 25.96 9.45
N GLY A 93 -11.40 25.24 9.49
CA GLY A 93 -11.95 24.51 8.34
C GLY A 93 -11.22 23.20 8.00
N VAL A 94 -10.29 22.74 8.84
CA VAL A 94 -9.48 21.51 8.62
C VAL A 94 -10.37 20.26 8.56
N ALA A 95 -11.61 20.33 9.06
CA ALA A 95 -12.66 19.33 8.93
C ALA A 95 -12.79 18.74 7.51
N PHE A 96 -12.55 19.55 6.47
CA PHE A 96 -12.60 19.09 5.07
C PHE A 96 -11.56 18.00 4.77
N LEU A 97 -10.39 18.02 5.40
CA LEU A 97 -9.35 16.99 5.22
C LEU A 97 -9.75 15.62 5.79
N LEU A 98 -10.73 15.58 6.70
CA LEU A 98 -11.25 14.34 7.27
C LEU A 98 -12.34 13.69 6.39
N VAL A 99 -12.88 14.41 5.40
CA VAL A 99 -13.86 13.87 4.43
C VAL A 99 -13.35 12.60 3.73
N PRO A 100 -12.17 12.57 3.09
CA PRO A 100 -11.63 11.34 2.51
C PRO A 100 -11.34 10.25 3.55
N VAL A 101 -11.02 10.61 4.80
CA VAL A 101 -10.76 9.63 5.88
C VAL A 101 -12.03 8.89 6.29
N PHE A 102 -13.14 9.61 6.47
CA PHE A 102 -14.44 8.99 6.78
C PHE A 102 -15.01 8.20 5.59
N LEU A 103 -14.87 8.72 4.36
CA LEU A 103 -15.21 7.96 3.15
C LEU A 103 -14.42 6.64 3.07
N ALA A 104 -13.10 6.68 3.25
CA ALA A 104 -12.24 5.49 3.24
C ALA A 104 -12.60 4.51 4.36
N CYS A 105 -12.94 5.00 5.56
CA CYS A 105 -13.46 4.17 6.64
C CYS A 105 -14.74 3.42 6.22
N GLY A 106 -15.67 4.10 5.55
CA GLY A 106 -16.86 3.48 4.95
C GLY A 106 -16.54 2.39 3.92
N VAL A 107 -15.59 2.67 3.01
CA VAL A 107 -15.14 1.69 2.00
C VAL A 107 -14.51 0.46 2.66
N ILE A 108 -13.68 0.64 3.69
CA ILE A 108 -13.07 -0.46 4.46
C ILE A 108 -14.17 -1.29 5.16
N VAL A 109 -15.16 -0.64 5.78
CA VAL A 109 -16.29 -1.35 6.41
C VAL A 109 -17.04 -2.20 5.38
N TYR A 110 -17.34 -1.67 4.19
CA TYR A 110 -18.02 -2.42 3.13
C TYR A 110 -17.25 -3.68 2.73
N PHE A 111 -15.95 -3.58 2.43
CA PHE A 111 -15.12 -4.73 2.04
C PHE A 111 -14.74 -5.66 3.20
N SER A 112 -15.03 -5.27 4.46
CA SER A 112 -14.89 -6.13 5.63
C SER A 112 -16.15 -6.97 5.92
N LEU A 113 -17.26 -6.74 5.19
CA LEU A 113 -18.48 -7.55 5.32
C LEU A 113 -18.28 -8.92 4.67
N THR A 114 -18.69 -9.98 5.36
CA THR A 114 -18.62 -11.37 4.86
C THR A 114 -19.66 -11.68 3.78
N VAL A 115 -20.69 -10.84 3.67
CA VAL A 115 -21.79 -10.97 2.69
C VAL A 115 -22.03 -9.59 2.10
N GLU A 116 -22.16 -9.51 0.78
CA GLU A 116 -22.51 -8.25 0.12
C GLU A 116 -23.92 -7.79 0.54
N PRO A 117 -24.09 -6.55 1.02
CA PRO A 117 -25.41 -6.00 1.29
C PRO A 117 -26.14 -5.68 -0.03
N ASP A 118 -27.44 -5.95 -0.08
CA ASP A 118 -28.32 -5.52 -1.16
C ASP A 118 -28.46 -3.99 -1.16
N PHE A 119 -28.60 -3.37 -2.34
CA PHE A 119 -28.75 -1.92 -2.53
C PHE A 119 -29.67 -1.16 -1.54
N PRO A 120 -30.86 -1.64 -1.14
CA PRO A 120 -31.69 -0.93 -0.16
C PRO A 120 -31.00 -0.73 1.20
N GLN A 121 -30.10 -1.61 1.62
CA GLN A 121 -29.45 -1.54 2.93
C GLN A 121 -28.50 -0.32 3.08
N PRO A 122 -27.47 -0.11 2.24
CA PRO A 122 -26.61 1.08 2.33
C PRO A 122 -27.38 2.36 2.02
N ILE A 123 -28.38 2.32 1.13
CA ILE A 123 -29.25 3.48 0.85
C ILE A 123 -30.03 3.88 2.12
N ALA A 124 -30.65 2.93 2.82
CA ALA A 124 -31.36 3.20 4.07
C ALA A 124 -30.44 3.76 5.16
N VAL A 125 -29.21 3.25 5.28
CA VAL A 125 -28.20 3.77 6.23
C VAL A 125 -27.79 5.20 5.89
N VAL A 126 -27.55 5.53 4.61
CA VAL A 126 -27.25 6.90 4.16
C VAL A 126 -28.42 7.84 4.45
N VAL A 127 -29.66 7.45 4.13
CA VAL A 127 -30.86 8.26 4.39
C VAL A 127 -31.04 8.50 5.89
N LEU A 128 -30.91 7.46 6.73
CA LEU A 128 -31.01 7.58 8.18
C LEU A 128 -29.93 8.51 8.75
N ALA A 129 -28.68 8.35 8.34
CA ALA A 129 -27.58 9.21 8.78
C ALA A 129 -27.79 10.68 8.37
N ALA A 130 -28.30 10.92 7.15
CA ALA A 130 -28.63 12.26 6.66
C ALA A 130 -29.78 12.90 7.45
N LEU A 131 -30.84 12.15 7.77
CA LEU A 131 -31.95 12.61 8.60
C LEU A 131 -31.49 12.94 10.02
N CYS A 132 -30.70 12.08 10.67
CA CYS A 132 -30.14 12.34 11.99
C CYS A 132 -29.22 13.57 12.00
N ALA A 133 -28.41 13.78 10.97
CA ALA A 133 -27.59 14.97 10.83
C ALA A 133 -28.44 16.25 10.64
N ALA A 134 -29.50 16.19 9.82
CA ALA A 134 -30.41 17.31 9.62
C ALA A 134 -31.13 17.73 10.92
N VAL A 135 -31.65 16.77 11.68
CA VAL A 135 -32.35 17.01 12.96
C VAL A 135 -31.39 17.56 14.02
N THR A 136 -30.14 17.07 14.08
CA THR A 136 -29.17 17.47 15.11
C THR A 136 -28.42 18.78 14.81
N ARG A 137 -28.79 19.52 13.76
CA ARG A 137 -28.12 20.76 13.31
C ARG A 137 -28.07 21.87 14.37
N SER A 138 -28.99 21.88 15.34
CA SER A 138 -28.96 22.79 16.50
C SER A 138 -27.85 22.47 17.52
N TRP A 139 -27.34 21.24 17.55
CA TRP A 139 -26.38 20.74 18.51
C TRP A 139 -25.04 20.42 17.82
N ARG A 140 -24.14 21.42 17.77
CA ARG A 140 -22.87 21.36 17.00
C ARG A 140 -22.09 20.04 17.15
N LYS A 141 -21.97 19.51 18.37
CA LYS A 141 -21.20 18.27 18.64
C LYS A 141 -21.84 17.02 18.02
N THR A 142 -23.15 16.83 18.21
CA THR A 142 -23.86 15.67 17.65
C THR A 142 -24.01 15.78 16.14
N HIS A 143 -24.23 16.99 15.59
CA HIS A 143 -24.21 17.23 14.16
C HIS A 143 -22.90 16.77 13.50
N LEU A 144 -21.74 17.07 14.12
CA LEU A 144 -20.44 16.60 13.62
C LEU A 144 -20.32 15.07 13.65
N CYS A 145 -20.78 14.41 14.72
CA CYS A 145 -20.79 12.94 14.78
C CYS A 145 -21.68 12.32 13.69
N PHE A 146 -22.88 12.86 13.45
CA PHE A 146 -23.78 12.36 12.40
C PHE A 146 -23.28 12.70 10.98
N MET A 147 -22.57 13.82 10.79
CA MET A 147 -21.87 14.12 9.53
C MET A 147 -20.73 13.12 9.28
N ALA A 148 -19.93 12.78 10.29
CA ALA A 148 -18.90 11.74 10.17
C ALA A 148 -19.52 10.37 9.84
N ALA A 149 -20.61 9.99 10.51
CA ALA A 149 -21.34 8.76 10.22
C ALA A 149 -21.95 8.74 8.80
N LEU A 150 -22.48 9.88 8.34
CA LEU A 150 -22.99 10.05 6.97
C LEU A 150 -21.87 9.90 5.93
N LEU A 151 -20.68 10.46 6.18
CA LEU A 151 -19.52 10.29 5.31
C LEU A 151 -19.07 8.83 5.24
N CYS A 152 -19.05 8.11 6.37
CA CYS A 152 -18.82 6.66 6.36
C CYS A 152 -19.91 5.91 5.56
N ALA A 153 -21.19 6.24 5.75
CA ALA A 153 -22.29 5.61 5.02
C ALA A 153 -22.21 5.87 3.50
N LEU A 154 -21.82 7.08 3.09
CA LEU A 154 -21.55 7.42 1.69
C LEU A 154 -20.35 6.64 1.13
N GLY A 155 -19.33 6.38 1.95
CA GLY A 155 -18.21 5.50 1.58
C GLY A 155 -18.65 4.05 1.33
N VAL A 156 -19.51 3.50 2.18
CA VAL A 156 -20.13 2.17 1.98
C VAL A 156 -20.94 2.14 0.68
N LEU A 157 -21.77 3.15 0.44
CA LEU A 157 -22.59 3.23 -0.78
C LEU A 157 -21.71 3.38 -2.04
N ALA A 158 -20.66 4.19 -2.00
CA ALA A 158 -19.71 4.34 -3.09
C ALA A 158 -18.99 3.01 -3.41
N ALA A 159 -18.59 2.25 -2.40
CA ALA A 159 -17.99 0.93 -2.59
C ALA A 159 -18.96 -0.08 -3.23
N LYS A 160 -20.25 -0.10 -2.80
CA LYS A 160 -21.28 -0.94 -3.45
C LYS A 160 -21.52 -0.54 -4.90
N VAL A 161 -21.60 0.76 -5.18
CA VAL A 161 -21.74 1.28 -6.55
C VAL A 161 -20.53 0.90 -7.40
N GLU A 162 -19.30 1.00 -6.88
CA GLU A 162 -18.11 0.62 -7.63
C GLU A 162 -18.01 -0.88 -7.90
N THR A 163 -18.38 -1.71 -6.92
CA THR A 163 -18.48 -3.17 -7.09
C THR A 163 -19.47 -3.51 -8.21
N TRP A 164 -20.66 -2.89 -8.20
CA TRP A 164 -21.66 -3.08 -9.26
C TRP A 164 -21.20 -2.56 -10.63
N ARG A 165 -20.50 -1.42 -10.67
CA ARG A 165 -19.95 -0.84 -11.91
C ARG A 165 -18.82 -1.66 -12.51
N ALA A 166 -17.97 -2.27 -11.66
CA ALA A 166 -16.86 -3.10 -12.11
C ALA A 166 -17.35 -4.33 -12.86
N GLY A 167 -18.38 -5.02 -12.33
CA GLY A 167 -19.19 -6.00 -13.07
C GLY A 167 -18.42 -7.14 -13.74
N THR A 168 -17.17 -7.37 -13.34
CA THR A 168 -16.20 -8.08 -14.19
C THR A 168 -16.51 -9.56 -14.26
N GLN A 169 -16.75 -10.06 -15.48
CA GLN A 169 -17.06 -11.45 -15.74
C GLN A 169 -15.83 -12.33 -15.45
N MET A 170 -15.80 -12.97 -14.28
CA MET A 170 -14.72 -13.87 -13.88
C MET A 170 -14.92 -15.28 -14.46
N LEU A 171 -13.84 -15.90 -14.92
CA LEU A 171 -13.85 -17.28 -15.40
C LEU A 171 -14.02 -18.25 -14.22
N GLY A 172 -15.06 -19.08 -14.24
CA GLY A 172 -15.40 -19.97 -13.12
C GLY A 172 -14.59 -21.28 -13.02
N SER A 173 -13.92 -21.71 -14.09
CA SER A 173 -13.12 -22.94 -14.10
C SER A 173 -11.98 -22.89 -15.11
N GLU A 174 -10.95 -23.70 -14.91
CA GLU A 174 -9.84 -23.81 -15.86
C GLU A 174 -10.30 -24.40 -17.20
N ILE A 175 -9.93 -23.76 -18.31
CA ILE A 175 -10.33 -24.17 -19.66
C ILE A 175 -9.20 -23.96 -20.67
N GLN A 176 -9.12 -24.86 -21.64
CA GLN A 176 -8.26 -24.70 -22.82
C GLN A 176 -9.16 -24.28 -24.00
N THR A 177 -8.83 -23.17 -24.64
CA THR A 177 -9.60 -22.62 -25.77
C THR A 177 -8.68 -21.91 -26.75
N GLN A 178 -9.11 -21.76 -28.00
CA GLN A 178 -8.47 -20.86 -28.95
C GLN A 178 -9.03 -19.45 -28.70
N LEU A 179 -8.18 -18.56 -28.18
CA LEU A 179 -8.50 -17.16 -27.95
C LEU A 179 -8.13 -16.32 -29.19
N THR A 180 -9.04 -15.45 -29.59
CA THR A 180 -8.79 -14.35 -30.52
C THR A 180 -9.12 -13.04 -29.80
N GLY A 181 -8.20 -12.08 -29.78
CA GLY A 181 -8.42 -10.82 -29.09
C GLY A 181 -7.41 -9.73 -29.44
N ARG A 182 -7.70 -8.50 -29.02
CA ARG A 182 -6.83 -7.34 -29.23
C ARG A 182 -5.86 -7.21 -28.06
N VAL A 183 -4.56 -7.14 -28.34
CA VAL A 183 -3.54 -6.87 -27.32
C VAL A 183 -3.67 -5.42 -26.87
N VAL A 184 -4.00 -5.20 -25.60
CA VAL A 184 -4.06 -3.86 -24.99
C VAL A 184 -2.68 -3.43 -24.51
N ARG A 185 -1.97 -4.34 -23.83
CA ARG A 185 -0.69 -4.05 -23.16
C ARG A 185 0.23 -5.26 -23.21
N LEU A 186 1.52 -4.99 -23.44
CA LEU A 186 2.61 -5.95 -23.32
C LEU A 186 3.52 -5.53 -22.17
N ASP A 187 3.77 -6.42 -21.22
CA ASP A 187 4.78 -6.24 -20.16
C ASP A 187 5.82 -7.37 -20.26
N GLN A 188 7.10 -7.03 -20.37
CA GLN A 188 8.18 -8.02 -20.31
C GLN A 188 8.44 -8.43 -18.85
N MET A 189 8.49 -9.73 -18.56
CA MET A 189 8.84 -10.25 -17.24
C MET A 189 10.34 -10.50 -17.11
N ALA A 190 10.88 -10.39 -15.89
CA ALA A 190 12.26 -10.73 -15.57
C ALA A 190 12.65 -12.19 -15.89
N ASN A 191 11.69 -13.10 -16.01
CA ASN A 191 11.92 -14.49 -16.42
C ASN A 191 11.96 -14.71 -17.95
N GLY A 192 11.99 -13.64 -18.74
CA GLY A 192 12.01 -13.67 -20.21
C GLY A 192 10.68 -14.04 -20.87
N ARG A 193 9.60 -14.25 -20.12
CA ARG A 193 8.24 -14.39 -20.66
C ARG A 193 7.61 -13.01 -20.86
N ILE A 194 6.63 -12.93 -21.75
CA ILE A 194 5.90 -11.68 -22.03
C ILE A 194 4.46 -11.84 -21.55
N ARG A 195 4.02 -10.93 -20.69
CA ARG A 195 2.64 -10.84 -20.20
C ARG A 195 1.85 -9.98 -21.17
N LEU A 196 0.83 -10.56 -21.78
CA LEU A 196 -0.10 -9.90 -22.69
C LEU A 196 -1.42 -9.70 -21.94
N THR A 197 -1.89 -8.45 -21.90
CA THR A 197 -3.28 -8.13 -21.53
C THR A 197 -4.07 -8.02 -22.83
N ILE A 198 -5.08 -8.88 -22.99
CA ILE A 198 -5.82 -9.06 -24.25
C ILE A 198 -7.31 -8.86 -24.00
N ASP A 199 -7.94 -8.00 -24.78
CA ASP A 199 -9.39 -7.86 -24.85
C ASP A 199 -9.96 -8.96 -25.77
N VAL A 200 -10.84 -9.79 -25.22
CA VAL A 200 -11.37 -11.00 -25.85
C VAL A 200 -12.40 -10.61 -26.91
N MET A 201 -12.11 -10.94 -28.17
CA MET A 201 -13.06 -10.74 -29.28
C MET A 201 -13.86 -12.01 -29.57
N SER A 202 -13.21 -13.18 -29.46
CA SER A 202 -13.85 -14.47 -29.66
C SER A 202 -13.08 -15.60 -28.99
N THR A 203 -13.79 -16.67 -28.65
CA THR A 203 -13.23 -17.92 -28.12
C THR A 203 -13.78 -19.07 -28.94
N ALA A 204 -12.92 -20.01 -29.34
CA ALA A 204 -13.30 -21.12 -30.20
C ALA A 204 -12.71 -22.43 -29.67
N ARG A 205 -13.45 -23.54 -29.83
CA ARG A 205 -13.00 -24.91 -29.47
C ARG A 205 -12.50 -25.01 -28.00
N PRO A 206 -13.35 -24.74 -26.99
CA PRO A 206 -14.79 -24.44 -27.06
C PRO A 206 -15.10 -22.93 -27.05
N THR A 207 -16.33 -22.59 -27.44
CA THR A 207 -16.90 -21.24 -27.30
C THR A 207 -17.39 -21.02 -25.87
N LEU A 208 -16.81 -20.05 -25.15
CA LEU A 208 -17.22 -19.70 -23.80
C LEU A 208 -18.53 -18.90 -23.80
N ARG A 209 -19.59 -19.43 -23.15
CA ARG A 209 -20.87 -18.73 -22.97
C ARG A 209 -20.72 -17.47 -22.11
N TYR A 210 -19.84 -17.54 -21.11
CA TYR A 210 -19.50 -16.44 -20.22
C TYR A 210 -18.01 -16.15 -20.37
N ALA A 211 -17.63 -15.65 -21.55
CA ALA A 211 -16.25 -15.26 -21.80
C ALA A 211 -15.89 -14.00 -20.99
N PRO A 212 -14.74 -13.95 -20.31
CA PRO A 212 -14.24 -12.72 -19.69
C PRO A 212 -13.92 -11.70 -20.78
N GLU A 213 -14.22 -10.42 -20.56
CA GLU A 213 -13.96 -9.36 -21.55
C GLU A 213 -12.47 -9.12 -21.78
N ARG A 214 -11.65 -9.29 -20.75
CA ARG A 214 -10.20 -9.09 -20.78
C ARG A 214 -9.47 -10.17 -19.98
N VAL A 215 -8.35 -10.63 -20.51
CA VAL A 215 -7.53 -11.71 -19.94
C VAL A 215 -6.06 -11.36 -19.91
N ARG A 216 -5.34 -11.89 -18.92
CA ARG A 216 -3.90 -11.67 -18.72
C ARG A 216 -3.12 -12.98 -18.94
N VAL A 217 -2.59 -13.14 -20.15
CA VAL A 217 -1.96 -14.39 -20.61
C VAL A 217 -0.47 -14.23 -20.86
N SER A 218 0.33 -15.22 -20.45
CA SER A 218 1.79 -15.20 -20.59
C SER A 218 2.26 -16.01 -21.81
N ALA A 219 2.98 -15.38 -22.73
CA ALA A 219 3.62 -16.01 -23.88
C ALA A 219 5.11 -16.26 -23.63
N ARG A 220 5.70 -17.27 -24.30
CA ARG A 220 7.16 -17.54 -24.23
C ARG A 220 7.96 -16.77 -25.29
N LYS A 221 7.35 -16.57 -26.46
CA LYS A 221 7.81 -15.68 -27.53
C LYS A 221 6.56 -15.05 -28.15
N ILE A 222 6.71 -13.87 -28.72
CA ILE A 222 5.73 -13.20 -29.57
C ILE A 222 6.37 -12.89 -30.93
N PRO A 223 5.60 -12.71 -32.02
CA PRO A 223 6.09 -12.12 -33.25
C PRO A 223 6.69 -10.73 -32.99
N ALA A 224 7.80 -10.37 -33.66
CA ALA A 224 8.47 -9.08 -33.43
C ALA A 224 7.60 -7.86 -33.81
N GLU A 225 6.62 -8.06 -34.69
CA GLU A 225 5.65 -7.06 -35.15
C GLU A 225 4.47 -6.87 -34.16
N MET A 226 4.35 -7.72 -33.14
CA MET A 226 3.23 -7.71 -32.20
C MET A 226 3.36 -6.55 -31.19
N THR A 227 2.39 -5.64 -31.22
CA THR A 227 2.39 -4.38 -30.46
C THR A 227 1.02 -4.10 -29.85
N SER A 228 0.91 -3.15 -28.92
CA SER A 228 -0.40 -2.73 -28.40
C SER A 228 -1.30 -2.24 -29.53
N GLY A 229 -2.48 -2.85 -29.65
CA GLY A 229 -3.44 -2.66 -30.73
C GLY A 229 -3.52 -3.84 -31.72
N SER A 230 -2.50 -4.70 -31.80
CA SER A 230 -2.52 -5.87 -32.70
C SER A 230 -3.57 -6.90 -32.27
N VAL A 231 -4.20 -7.57 -33.24
CA VAL A 231 -5.01 -8.77 -32.97
C VAL A 231 -4.06 -9.95 -32.79
N ALA A 232 -4.20 -10.69 -31.69
CA ALA A 232 -3.46 -11.92 -31.42
C ALA A 232 -4.42 -13.10 -31.35
N THR A 233 -4.04 -14.20 -31.99
CA THR A 233 -4.79 -15.46 -32.03
C THR A 233 -3.92 -16.61 -31.55
N GLY A 234 -4.41 -17.44 -30.64
CA GLY A 234 -3.67 -18.63 -30.21
C GLY A 234 -4.42 -19.53 -29.24
N TYR A 235 -3.92 -20.76 -29.10
CA TYR A 235 -4.38 -21.68 -28.07
C TYR A 235 -3.84 -21.26 -26.70
N VAL A 236 -4.75 -21.01 -25.77
CA VAL A 236 -4.47 -20.61 -24.40
C VAL A 236 -5.06 -21.62 -23.41
N ARG A 237 -4.37 -21.77 -22.29
CA ARG A 237 -4.93 -22.36 -21.07
C ARG A 237 -5.26 -21.19 -20.14
N LEU A 238 -6.55 -20.95 -19.95
CA LEU A 238 -7.09 -19.91 -19.07
C LEU A 238 -7.46 -20.52 -17.72
N LEU A 239 -7.06 -19.85 -16.66
CA LEU A 239 -7.32 -20.20 -15.27
C LEU A 239 -8.17 -19.09 -14.63
N PRO A 240 -9.05 -19.43 -13.67
CA PRO A 240 -9.65 -18.43 -12.79
C PRO A 240 -8.55 -17.58 -12.13
N PRO A 241 -8.79 -16.27 -11.89
CA PRO A 241 -7.92 -15.48 -11.02
C PRO A 241 -7.77 -16.16 -9.67
N THR A 242 -6.53 -16.39 -9.24
CA THR A 242 -6.25 -17.09 -7.97
C THR A 242 -6.61 -16.18 -6.79
N GLY A 243 -7.30 -16.73 -5.79
CA GLY A 243 -7.54 -16.04 -4.52
C GLY A 243 -6.28 -15.84 -3.67
N PRO A 244 -6.41 -15.43 -2.39
CA PRO A 244 -5.28 -15.19 -1.52
C PRO A 244 -4.51 -16.49 -1.21
N VAL A 245 -3.18 -16.42 -1.22
CA VAL A 245 -2.29 -17.60 -1.05
C VAL A 245 -2.28 -18.12 0.40
N ARG A 246 -2.66 -17.26 1.35
CA ARG A 246 -2.84 -17.55 2.78
C ARG A 246 -4.05 -16.77 3.30
N PRO A 247 -4.68 -17.19 4.42
CA PRO A 247 -5.64 -16.35 5.13
C PRO A 247 -5.06 -14.95 5.37
N ASP A 248 -5.91 -13.92 5.25
CA ASP A 248 -5.58 -12.51 5.48
C ASP A 248 -4.39 -11.95 4.66
N SER A 249 -4.02 -12.63 3.56
CA SER A 249 -2.98 -12.17 2.63
C SER A 249 -3.57 -11.48 1.40
N TYR A 250 -2.70 -10.92 0.55
CA TYR A 250 -3.11 -10.22 -0.66
C TYR A 250 -3.94 -11.11 -1.60
N ASP A 251 -5.13 -10.64 -1.95
CA ASP A 251 -6.06 -11.32 -2.85
C ASP A 251 -5.85 -10.83 -4.30
N PHE A 252 -5.25 -11.69 -5.12
CA PHE A 252 -5.03 -11.43 -6.54
C PHE A 252 -6.32 -11.50 -7.37
N SER A 253 -7.37 -12.18 -6.86
CA SER A 253 -8.66 -12.27 -7.53
C SER A 253 -9.46 -10.97 -7.38
N PHE A 254 -9.37 -10.33 -6.21
CA PHE A 254 -9.91 -8.99 -5.94
C PHE A 254 -9.26 -7.93 -6.83
N ASP A 255 -7.92 -7.87 -6.88
CA ASP A 255 -7.18 -6.96 -7.79
C ASP A 255 -7.56 -7.19 -9.25
N SER A 256 -7.64 -8.46 -9.68
CA SER A 256 -8.04 -8.81 -11.04
C SER A 256 -9.47 -8.38 -11.37
N TYR A 257 -10.41 -8.50 -10.43
CA TYR A 257 -11.79 -8.06 -10.58
C TYR A 257 -11.88 -6.54 -10.84
N PHE A 258 -11.30 -5.72 -9.96
CA PHE A 258 -11.33 -4.26 -10.13
C PHE A 258 -10.46 -3.76 -11.30
N ALA A 259 -9.47 -4.54 -11.74
CA ALA A 259 -8.71 -4.27 -12.97
C ALA A 259 -9.44 -4.66 -14.27
N GLY A 260 -10.65 -5.26 -14.19
CA GLY A 260 -11.40 -5.74 -15.35
C GLY A 260 -10.84 -7.03 -15.97
N ILE A 261 -10.04 -7.81 -15.24
CA ILE A 261 -9.33 -8.99 -15.74
C ILE A 261 -10.03 -10.26 -15.25
N GLY A 262 -10.88 -10.83 -16.10
CA GLY A 262 -11.70 -11.98 -15.74
C GLY A 262 -10.97 -13.33 -15.75
N ALA A 263 -9.80 -13.44 -16.38
CA ALA A 263 -8.97 -14.66 -16.33
C ALA A 263 -7.48 -14.38 -16.46
N SER A 264 -6.66 -15.30 -15.94
CA SER A 264 -5.21 -15.32 -16.11
C SER A 264 -4.75 -16.61 -16.79
N GLY A 265 -3.57 -16.65 -17.41
CA GLY A 265 -3.14 -17.91 -18.03
C GLY A 265 -1.85 -17.83 -18.84
N PHE A 266 -1.71 -18.77 -19.77
CA PHE A 266 -0.58 -18.83 -20.69
C PHE A 266 -0.96 -19.42 -22.05
N PHE A 267 -0.21 -19.01 -23.08
CA PHE A 267 -0.32 -19.63 -24.40
C PHE A 267 0.38 -21.00 -24.41
N LEU A 268 -0.26 -21.96 -25.09
CA LEU A 268 0.28 -23.31 -25.32
C LEU A 268 1.22 -23.35 -26.54
N GLY A 269 1.05 -22.43 -27.49
CA GLY A 269 1.95 -22.18 -28.62
C GLY A 269 2.44 -20.74 -28.66
N ASN A 270 3.10 -20.33 -29.74
CA ASN A 270 3.33 -18.91 -29.99
C ASN A 270 2.02 -18.28 -30.52
N PRO A 271 1.59 -17.11 -30.05
CA PRO A 271 0.47 -16.38 -30.63
C PRO A 271 0.83 -15.95 -32.07
N LYS A 272 -0.20 -15.91 -32.93
CA LYS A 272 -0.15 -15.41 -34.30
C LYS A 272 -0.86 -14.07 -34.38
#